data_AF-A0A2N1UY65-F1
#
_entry.id   AF-A0A2N1UY65-F1
#
_cell.length_a   1.000
_cell.length_b   1.000
_cell.length_c   1.000
_cell.angle_alpha   90.00
_cell.angle_beta   90.00
_cell.angle_gamma   90.00
#
_symmetry.space_group_name_H-M   'P 1'
#
loop_
_entity.id
_entity.type
_entity.pdbx_description
1 polymer ?
#
loop_
_entity_poly.entity_id
_entity_poly.type
_entity_poly.pdbx_seq_one_letter_code
_entity_poly.pdbx_strand_id
1 'polypeptide(L)'
;RFKRLEYLWRPNYRSISRTRNRGCAAALGDDLVFLNTDVLLNPEGLAAYYQAIKQYPGNTFWGYVGCRKRVRASSIWYPAREVNWLDFRFFPTAADQLWVSPFFGRAPHRFASGHHFGLSRASWEVIGAMDESFVDWGEEDVEYALRGLVKGVGMLLLGDAWAEHLHHPYEEAFHLESPVQNPSKQARIQQLEQALIADGVSAGTATGVLFGPKQMQTLFGHIQNHYLLAQPDALDAEISRVG
;
A
#
# COMPACT_ATOMS: atom_id res chain seq x y z
N ARG A 1 -12.78 -21.79 6.75
CA ARG A 1 -12.77 -22.58 5.49
C ARG A 1 -12.83 -21.58 4.34
N PHE A 2 -11.74 -21.36 3.62
CA PHE A 2 -11.77 -20.54 2.40
C PHE A 2 -12.73 -21.22 1.43
N LYS A 3 -13.84 -20.57 1.09
CA LYS A 3 -14.88 -21.20 0.26
C LYS A 3 -14.42 -21.39 -1.19
N ARG A 4 -13.33 -20.71 -1.60
CA ARG A 4 -12.81 -20.72 -2.96
C ARG A 4 -11.36 -20.26 -2.99
N LEU A 5 -10.48 -21.03 -3.64
CA LEU A 5 -9.11 -20.64 -3.97
C LEU A 5 -8.92 -20.97 -5.45
N GLU A 6 -8.48 -20.01 -6.24
CA GLU A 6 -8.24 -20.17 -7.66
C GLU A 6 -6.82 -19.80 -8.02
N TYR A 7 -6.27 -20.52 -8.99
CA TYR A 7 -4.96 -20.26 -9.54
C TYR A 7 -5.09 -19.87 -11.01
N LEU A 8 -4.63 -18.66 -11.35
CA LEU A 8 -4.66 -18.13 -12.70
C LEU A 8 -3.24 -17.93 -13.19
N TRP A 9 -2.82 -18.74 -14.15
CA TRP A 9 -1.49 -18.64 -14.75
C TRP A 9 -1.47 -17.66 -15.94
N ARG A 10 -0.32 -17.00 -16.14
CA ARG A 10 0.02 -16.22 -17.33
C ARG A 10 1.53 -16.26 -17.57
N PRO A 11 2.01 -16.03 -18.81
CA PRO A 11 3.43 -15.80 -19.06
C PRO A 11 3.94 -14.56 -18.31
N ASN A 12 5.22 -14.60 -17.93
CA ASN A 12 5.87 -13.52 -17.18
C ASN A 12 6.33 -12.39 -18.11
N TYR A 13 5.51 -11.35 -18.23
CA TYR A 13 5.87 -10.11 -18.92
C TYR A 13 6.40 -9.03 -17.96
N ARG A 14 6.77 -9.41 -16.73
CA ARG A 14 7.26 -8.52 -15.67
C ARG A 14 6.36 -7.30 -15.42
N SER A 15 5.05 -7.49 -15.55
CA SER A 15 4.06 -6.45 -15.26
C SER A 15 3.13 -6.96 -14.18
N ILE A 16 3.21 -6.37 -13.00
CA ILE A 16 2.32 -6.69 -11.88
C ILE A 16 0.90 -6.19 -12.15
N SER A 17 0.74 -5.06 -12.86
CA SER A 17 -0.55 -4.53 -13.33
C SER A 17 -1.35 -5.59 -14.09
N ARG A 18 -0.72 -6.28 -15.05
CA ARG A 18 -1.36 -7.39 -15.79
C ARG A 18 -1.83 -8.53 -14.88
N THR A 19 -1.06 -8.86 -13.84
CA THR A 19 -1.43 -9.89 -12.86
C THR A 19 -2.65 -9.44 -12.04
N ARG A 20 -2.63 -8.20 -11.55
CA ARG A 20 -3.74 -7.62 -10.77
C ARG A 20 -5.01 -7.48 -11.61
N ASN A 21 -4.91 -6.99 -12.85
CA ASN A 21 -6.03 -6.89 -13.79
C ASN A 21 -6.69 -8.24 -14.05
N ARG A 22 -5.88 -9.29 -14.29
CA ARG A 22 -6.39 -10.66 -14.48
C ARG A 22 -7.11 -11.19 -13.25
N GLY A 23 -6.56 -10.96 -12.05
CA GLY A 23 -7.21 -11.32 -10.80
C GLY A 23 -8.53 -10.58 -10.60
N CYS A 24 -8.57 -9.27 -10.87
CA CYS A 24 -9.77 -8.45 -10.76
C CYS A 24 -10.87 -8.88 -11.74
N ALA A 25 -10.51 -9.24 -12.97
CA ALA A 25 -11.45 -9.71 -13.99
C ALA A 25 -12.10 -11.05 -13.61
N ALA A 26 -11.38 -11.91 -12.88
CA ALA A 26 -11.89 -13.19 -12.40
C ALA A 26 -12.61 -13.11 -11.05
N ALA A 27 -12.36 -12.05 -10.26
CA ALA A 27 -12.95 -11.87 -8.95
C ALA A 27 -14.49 -11.74 -9.07
N LEU A 28 -15.22 -12.39 -8.17
CA LEU A 28 -16.69 -12.32 -8.13
C LEU A 28 -17.26 -11.39 -7.06
N GLY A 29 -16.43 -10.93 -6.11
CA GLY A 29 -16.86 -10.05 -5.04
C GLY A 29 -16.95 -8.59 -5.47
N ASP A 30 -17.77 -7.81 -4.78
CA ASP A 30 -17.89 -6.36 -4.99
C ASP A 30 -16.82 -5.55 -4.25
N ASP A 31 -16.13 -6.17 -3.29
CA ASP A 31 -15.01 -5.58 -2.58
C ASP A 31 -13.74 -6.29 -3.04
N LEU A 32 -12.76 -5.52 -3.48
CA LEU A 32 -11.50 -6.00 -4.02
C LEU A 32 -10.38 -5.70 -3.03
N VAL A 33 -9.58 -6.71 -2.72
CA VAL A 33 -8.34 -6.57 -1.93
C VAL A 33 -7.21 -7.24 -2.69
N PHE A 34 -6.16 -6.47 -2.96
CA PHE A 34 -4.92 -6.93 -3.56
C PHE A 34 -3.91 -7.15 -2.44
N LEU A 35 -3.21 -8.28 -2.48
CA LEU A 35 -2.22 -8.69 -1.48
C LEU A 35 -1.06 -9.37 -2.20
N ASN A 36 0.15 -8.84 -2.05
CA ASN A 36 1.35 -9.47 -2.57
C ASN A 36 1.65 -10.77 -1.79
N THR A 37 2.36 -11.69 -2.45
CA THR A 37 2.66 -13.02 -1.90
C THR A 37 3.69 -13.01 -0.78
N ASP A 38 4.42 -11.93 -0.63
CA ASP A 38 5.46 -11.69 0.36
C ASP A 38 4.97 -10.82 1.53
N VAL A 39 3.66 -10.64 1.66
CA VAL A 39 3.03 -9.85 2.72
C VAL A 39 2.33 -10.76 3.71
N LEU A 40 2.69 -10.63 4.97
CA LEU A 40 2.00 -11.26 6.09
C LEU A 40 1.00 -10.25 6.65
N LEU A 41 -0.26 -10.40 6.28
CA LEU A 41 -1.34 -9.50 6.73
C LEU A 41 -1.82 -9.92 8.12
N ASN A 42 -2.10 -8.94 8.99
CA ASN A 42 -2.67 -9.22 10.31
C ASN A 42 -3.99 -10.00 10.21
N PRO A 43 -4.32 -10.86 11.19
CA PRO A 43 -5.52 -11.72 11.13
C PRO A 43 -6.85 -10.98 10.94
N GLU A 44 -6.93 -9.71 11.35
CA GLU A 44 -8.12 -8.87 11.20
C GLU A 44 -8.10 -8.01 9.92
N GLY A 45 -7.03 -8.04 9.12
CA GLY A 45 -6.81 -7.10 8.02
C GLY A 45 -7.89 -7.16 6.93
N LEU A 46 -8.39 -8.35 6.58
CA LEU A 46 -9.50 -8.46 5.61
C LEU A 46 -10.81 -7.90 6.17
N ALA A 47 -11.07 -8.06 7.47
CA ALA A 47 -12.23 -7.48 8.11
C ALA A 47 -12.10 -5.94 8.14
N ALA A 48 -10.91 -5.41 8.42
CA ALA A 48 -10.62 -3.98 8.37
C ALA A 48 -10.88 -3.40 6.97
N TYR A 49 -10.40 -4.04 5.91
CA TYR A 49 -10.69 -3.62 4.53
C TYR A 49 -12.19 -3.62 4.24
N TYR A 50 -12.90 -4.70 4.60
CA TYR A 50 -14.34 -4.79 4.40
C TYR A 50 -15.07 -3.62 5.07
N GLN A 51 -14.78 -3.35 6.35
CA GLN A 51 -15.42 -2.25 7.08
C GLN A 51 -15.10 -0.89 6.46
N ALA A 52 -13.83 -0.64 6.12
CA ALA A 52 -13.40 0.62 5.51
C ALA A 52 -14.10 0.85 4.16
N ILE A 53 -14.18 -0.17 3.30
CA ILE A 53 -14.87 -0.09 2.01
C ILE A 53 -16.37 0.16 2.19
N LYS A 54 -17.03 -0.47 3.17
CA LYS A 54 -18.46 -0.19 3.43
C LYS A 54 -18.71 1.20 3.98
N GLN A 55 -17.81 1.71 4.80
CA GLN A 55 -17.94 3.05 5.39
C GLN A 55 -17.61 4.16 4.40
N TYR A 56 -16.64 3.94 3.49
CA TYR A 56 -16.16 4.95 2.55
C TYR A 56 -16.00 4.40 1.12
N PRO A 57 -17.08 3.93 0.46
CA PRO A 57 -17.01 3.13 -0.78
C PRO A 57 -16.42 3.84 -2.00
N GLY A 58 -16.30 5.16 -1.98
CA GLY A 58 -15.70 5.99 -3.04
C GLY A 58 -14.20 6.24 -2.88
N ASN A 59 -13.49 5.40 -2.13
CA ASN A 59 -12.07 5.57 -1.83
C ASN A 59 -11.27 4.28 -2.08
N THR A 60 -9.97 4.47 -2.27
CA THR A 60 -8.95 3.42 -2.18
C THR A 60 -8.33 3.40 -0.79
N PHE A 61 -8.00 2.21 -0.29
CA PHE A 61 -7.45 1.98 1.04
C PHE A 61 -6.08 1.31 0.93
N TRP A 62 -5.04 1.93 1.45
CA TRP A 62 -3.67 1.45 1.35
C TRP A 62 -3.18 1.10 2.75
N GLY A 63 -3.06 -0.20 3.03
CA GLY A 63 -2.88 -0.68 4.40
C GLY A 63 -1.44 -0.50 4.87
N TYR A 64 -1.23 -0.34 6.18
CA TYR A 64 0.11 -0.22 6.79
C TYR A 64 0.99 -1.41 6.39
N VAL A 65 2.21 -1.16 5.93
CA VAL A 65 3.16 -2.22 5.58
C VAL A 65 4.57 -1.85 5.97
N GLY A 66 5.24 -2.77 6.66
CA GLY A 66 6.65 -2.64 6.93
C GLY A 66 7.48 -2.72 5.66
N CYS A 67 8.02 -1.59 5.18
CA CYS A 67 8.73 -1.54 3.89
C CYS A 67 10.10 -0.84 4.00
N ARG A 68 10.50 -0.40 5.20
CA ARG A 68 11.84 0.12 5.46
C ARG A 68 12.86 -1.02 5.51
N LYS A 69 13.57 -1.24 4.39
CA LYS A 69 14.55 -2.33 4.19
C LYS A 69 15.63 -2.49 5.27
N ARG A 70 15.97 -1.40 5.99
CA ARG A 70 17.00 -1.37 7.04
C ARG A 70 16.47 -1.74 8.42
N VAL A 71 15.15 -1.76 8.58
CA VAL A 71 14.46 -1.99 9.83
C VAL A 71 13.80 -3.36 9.72
N ARG A 72 14.45 -4.35 10.35
CA ARG A 72 14.13 -5.78 10.21
C ARG A 72 13.98 -6.45 11.56
N ALA A 73 13.10 -7.43 11.66
CA ALA A 73 12.95 -8.24 12.86
C ALA A 73 12.42 -9.64 12.51
N SER A 74 12.40 -10.55 13.47
CA SER A 74 11.63 -11.78 13.33
C SER A 74 10.13 -11.48 13.32
N SER A 75 9.40 -12.14 12.42
CA SER A 75 7.95 -12.00 12.32
C SER A 75 7.23 -12.37 13.62
N ILE A 76 6.20 -11.61 13.97
CA ILE A 76 5.30 -11.86 15.11
C ILE A 76 4.54 -13.18 14.91
N TRP A 77 4.16 -13.49 13.67
CA TRP A 77 3.36 -14.68 13.35
C TRP A 77 4.23 -15.89 13.00
N TYR A 78 5.39 -15.66 12.40
CA TYR A 78 6.30 -16.71 11.93
C TYR A 78 7.73 -16.40 12.36
N PRO A 79 8.12 -16.63 13.63
CA PRO A 79 9.42 -16.19 14.17
C PRO A 79 10.67 -16.67 13.41
N ALA A 80 10.55 -17.75 12.62
CA ALA A 80 11.60 -18.25 11.74
C ALA A 80 11.78 -17.42 10.44
N ARG A 81 10.96 -16.39 10.21
CA ARG A 81 11.01 -15.51 9.04
C ARG A 81 11.44 -14.12 9.48
N GLU A 82 12.35 -13.52 8.72
CA GLU A 82 12.72 -12.12 8.86
C GLU A 82 11.75 -11.25 8.06
N VAL A 83 11.38 -10.10 8.62
CA VAL A 83 10.44 -9.16 8.02
C VAL A 83 10.92 -7.73 8.15
N ASN A 84 10.52 -6.89 7.20
CA ASN A 84 10.44 -5.45 7.37
C ASN A 84 9.11 -5.11 8.05
N TRP A 85 9.17 -4.27 9.08
CA TRP A 85 8.00 -3.98 9.93
C TRP A 85 7.63 -2.50 9.99
N LEU A 86 8.56 -1.59 9.69
CA LEU A 86 8.32 -0.15 9.76
C LEU A 86 7.86 0.42 8.41
N ASP A 87 6.71 1.09 8.43
CA ASP A 87 6.15 1.82 7.30
C ASP A 87 6.78 3.23 7.18
N PHE A 88 6.98 3.73 5.96
CA PHE A 88 7.52 5.08 5.73
C PHE A 88 6.46 6.18 5.76
N ARG A 89 5.18 5.81 5.68
CA ARG A 89 4.06 6.73 5.45
C ARG A 89 3.47 7.25 6.75
N PHE A 90 3.34 6.37 7.73
CA PHE A 90 2.89 6.68 9.09
C PHE A 90 3.32 5.58 10.06
N PHE A 91 3.55 5.91 11.33
CA PHE A 91 3.85 4.92 12.37
C PHE A 91 3.63 5.51 13.77
N PRO A 92 3.36 4.67 14.79
CA PRO A 92 3.24 5.12 16.16
C PRO A 92 4.59 5.58 16.71
N THR A 93 4.62 6.75 17.35
CA THR A 93 5.78 7.25 18.11
C THR A 93 5.60 7.12 19.61
N ALA A 94 4.35 7.10 20.09
CA ALA A 94 3.98 6.84 21.47
C ALA A 94 2.60 6.13 21.50
N ALA A 95 2.09 5.81 22.69
CA ALA A 95 0.83 5.06 22.86
C ALA A 95 -0.41 5.76 22.24
N ASP A 96 -0.36 7.08 22.10
CA ASP A 96 -1.42 7.94 21.58
C ASP A 96 -0.93 8.92 20.51
N GLN A 97 0.32 8.76 20.06
CA GLN A 97 0.93 9.64 19.05
C GLN A 97 1.25 8.87 17.79
N LEU A 98 0.82 9.45 16.67
CA LEU A 98 1.09 8.95 15.33
C LEU A 98 1.91 9.97 14.57
N TRP A 99 3.08 9.56 14.10
CA TRP A 99 3.78 10.29 13.06
C TRP A 99 3.15 9.95 11.71
N VAL A 100 2.83 10.97 10.93
CA VAL A 100 2.37 10.85 9.53
C VAL A 100 3.28 11.70 8.69
N SER A 101 3.68 11.19 7.53
CA SER A 101 4.54 11.94 6.61
C SER A 101 3.92 13.32 6.30
N PRO A 102 4.66 14.42 6.49
CA PRO A 102 4.15 15.78 6.25
C PRO A 102 3.83 16.05 4.78
N PHE A 103 4.32 15.19 3.87
CA PHE A 103 4.07 15.30 2.43
C PHE A 103 2.81 14.54 1.97
N PHE A 104 2.19 13.72 2.84
CA PHE A 104 1.04 12.91 2.46
C PHE A 104 -0.14 13.75 1.96
N GLY A 105 -0.46 14.85 2.64
CA GLY A 105 -1.53 15.76 2.21
C GLY A 105 -1.23 16.55 0.93
N ARG A 106 0.03 16.58 0.47
CA ARG A 106 0.44 17.33 -0.75
C ARG A 106 0.47 16.45 -1.99
N ALA A 107 0.94 15.21 -1.84
CA ALA A 107 1.10 14.27 -2.94
C ALA A 107 0.74 12.84 -2.46
N PRO A 108 -0.53 12.59 -2.10
CA PRO A 108 -0.95 11.34 -1.46
C PRO A 108 -0.63 10.11 -2.32
N HIS A 109 -0.73 10.22 -3.65
CA HIS A 109 -0.41 9.13 -4.59
C HIS A 109 1.03 8.62 -4.46
N ARG A 110 1.98 9.45 -4.02
CA ARG A 110 3.38 9.04 -3.77
C ARG A 110 3.52 8.14 -2.53
N PHE A 111 2.45 8.00 -1.74
CA PHE A 111 2.35 7.12 -0.58
C PHE A 111 1.50 5.86 -0.89
N ALA A 112 1.17 5.64 -2.16
CA ALA A 112 0.58 4.39 -2.60
C ALA A 112 1.62 3.28 -2.44
N SER A 113 1.16 2.11 -2.02
CA SER A 113 2.03 0.95 -1.79
C SER A 113 1.31 -0.29 -2.29
N GLY A 114 1.80 -0.85 -3.39
CA GLY A 114 1.23 -2.02 -4.04
C GLY A 114 1.30 -3.31 -3.21
N HIS A 115 1.97 -3.32 -2.05
CA HIS A 115 2.07 -4.49 -1.17
C HIS A 115 0.68 -5.03 -0.80
N HIS A 116 -0.23 -4.14 -0.39
CA HIS A 116 -1.63 -4.46 -0.27
C HIS A 116 -2.50 -3.20 -0.24
N PHE A 117 -3.63 -3.28 -0.93
CA PHE A 117 -4.63 -2.23 -0.98
C PHE A 117 -6.00 -2.80 -1.30
N GLY A 118 -7.05 -2.05 -0.98
CA GLY A 118 -8.42 -2.45 -1.24
C GLY A 118 -9.27 -1.30 -1.73
N LEU A 119 -10.38 -1.63 -2.39
CA LEU A 119 -11.37 -0.69 -2.91
C LEU A 119 -12.65 -1.44 -3.28
N SER A 120 -13.74 -0.70 -3.49
CA SER A 120 -14.94 -1.27 -4.10
C SER A 120 -14.71 -1.54 -5.60
N ARG A 121 -15.42 -2.53 -6.15
CA ARG A 121 -15.47 -2.79 -7.60
C ARG A 121 -15.98 -1.57 -8.36
N ALA A 122 -16.94 -0.84 -7.80
CA ALA A 122 -17.42 0.41 -8.39
C ALA A 122 -16.28 1.44 -8.53
N SER A 123 -15.44 1.62 -7.48
CA SER A 123 -14.25 2.46 -7.59
C SER A 123 -13.24 1.93 -8.60
N TRP A 124 -13.03 0.60 -8.68
CA TRP A 124 -12.19 0.01 -9.72
C TRP A 124 -12.69 0.35 -11.13
N GLU A 125 -14.00 0.27 -11.37
CA GLU A 125 -14.62 0.59 -12.66
C GLU A 125 -14.48 2.08 -13.01
N VAL A 126 -14.63 2.97 -12.03
CA VAL A 126 -14.37 4.40 -12.20
C VAL A 126 -12.91 4.63 -12.59
N ILE A 127 -11.96 4.09 -11.82
CA ILE A 127 -10.52 4.27 -12.07
C ILE A 127 -10.13 3.65 -13.43
N GLY A 128 -10.67 2.48 -13.75
CA GLY A 128 -10.29 1.61 -14.85
C GLY A 128 -9.11 0.71 -14.49
N ALA A 129 -8.81 -0.29 -15.31
CA ALA A 129 -7.73 -1.25 -15.10
C ALA A 129 -6.35 -0.58 -14.85
N MET A 130 -5.43 -1.25 -14.15
CA MET A 130 -4.06 -0.76 -13.97
C MET A 130 -3.33 -0.69 -15.31
N ASP A 131 -2.45 0.30 -15.46
CA ASP A 131 -1.67 0.49 -16.70
C ASP A 131 -0.65 -0.65 -16.88
N GLU A 132 -0.86 -1.44 -17.93
CA GLU A 132 -0.06 -2.62 -18.24
C GLU A 132 1.28 -2.31 -18.92
N SER A 133 1.53 -1.03 -19.26
CA SER A 133 2.82 -0.55 -19.75
C SER A 133 3.85 -0.37 -18.64
N PHE A 134 3.43 -0.35 -17.37
CA PHE A 134 4.33 -0.41 -16.22
C PHE A 134 4.87 -1.83 -16.11
N VAL A 135 6.05 -2.00 -16.72
CA VAL A 135 6.84 -3.23 -16.69
C VAL A 135 8.05 -3.06 -15.78
N ASP A 136 8.64 -4.19 -15.41
CA ASP A 136 9.63 -4.31 -14.35
C ASP A 136 9.06 -3.77 -13.02
N TRP A 137 9.92 -3.26 -12.13
CA TRP A 137 9.50 -2.89 -10.78
C TRP A 137 9.05 -1.43 -10.65
N GLY A 138 7.96 -1.19 -9.91
CA GLY A 138 7.60 0.10 -9.30
C GLY A 138 6.83 1.10 -10.18
N GLU A 139 6.24 2.07 -9.46
CA GLU A 139 5.46 3.22 -9.93
C GLU A 139 4.06 2.91 -10.48
N GLU A 140 3.67 1.64 -10.61
CA GLU A 140 2.35 1.28 -11.12
C GLU A 140 1.23 1.57 -10.11
N ASP A 141 1.55 1.48 -8.82
CA ASP A 141 0.68 1.82 -7.70
C ASP A 141 0.52 3.34 -7.57
N VAL A 142 1.61 4.10 -7.75
CA VAL A 142 1.61 5.56 -7.79
C VAL A 142 0.74 6.08 -8.94
N GLU A 143 0.91 5.53 -10.16
CA GLU A 143 0.05 5.88 -11.32
C GLU A 143 -1.42 5.59 -11.02
N TYR A 144 -1.70 4.40 -10.49
CA TYR A 144 -3.07 3.97 -10.25
C TYR A 144 -3.78 4.83 -9.20
N ALA A 145 -3.10 5.14 -8.10
CA ALA A 145 -3.59 6.04 -7.07
C ALA A 145 -3.84 7.44 -7.63
N LEU A 146 -2.89 7.98 -8.39
CA LEU A 146 -2.98 9.31 -8.99
C LEU A 146 -4.14 9.39 -9.99
N ARG A 147 -4.32 8.38 -10.83
CA ARG A 147 -5.46 8.30 -11.75
C ARG A 147 -6.79 8.22 -11.02
N GLY A 148 -6.84 7.56 -9.86
CA GLY A 148 -8.01 7.58 -8.99
C GLY A 148 -8.33 8.98 -8.49
N LEU A 149 -7.33 9.72 -8.01
CA LEU A 149 -7.51 11.10 -7.53
C LEU A 149 -8.02 12.04 -8.64
N VAL A 150 -7.47 11.94 -9.86
CA VAL A 150 -7.95 12.70 -11.04
C VAL A 150 -9.43 12.40 -11.33
N LYS A 151 -9.89 11.18 -11.04
CA LYS A 151 -11.28 10.75 -11.25
C LYS A 151 -12.17 10.92 -10.02
N GLY A 152 -11.69 11.63 -8.99
CA GLY A 152 -12.46 11.89 -7.76
C GLY A 152 -12.58 10.68 -6.82
N VAL A 153 -11.80 9.62 -7.01
CA VAL A 153 -11.71 8.50 -6.06
C VAL A 153 -10.64 8.82 -5.02
N GLY A 154 -11.03 8.88 -3.75
CA GLY A 154 -10.11 9.28 -2.67
C GLY A 154 -9.09 8.22 -2.31
N MET A 155 -8.14 8.61 -1.46
CA MET A 155 -7.01 7.78 -1.06
C MET A 155 -6.79 7.87 0.43
N LEU A 156 -7.05 6.76 1.12
CA LEU A 156 -6.92 6.65 2.57
C LEU A 156 -5.85 5.63 2.93
N LEU A 157 -5.03 5.94 3.92
CA LEU A 157 -4.14 4.97 4.55
C LEU A 157 -4.93 4.22 5.62
N LEU A 158 -4.78 2.89 5.69
CA LEU A 158 -5.54 2.05 6.62
C LEU A 158 -4.59 1.40 7.64
N GLY A 159 -4.61 1.88 8.88
CA GLY A 159 -3.76 1.35 9.95
C GLY A 159 -4.22 -0.02 10.48
N ASP A 160 -5.52 -0.30 10.41
CA ASP A 160 -6.10 -1.53 10.98
C ASP A 160 -5.76 -2.80 10.17
N ALA A 161 -5.51 -2.61 8.87
CA ALA A 161 -4.98 -3.63 7.99
C ALA A 161 -3.47 -3.42 7.89
N TRP A 162 -2.74 -3.87 8.91
CA TRP A 162 -1.29 -3.76 8.95
C TRP A 162 -0.61 -5.08 8.58
N ALA A 163 0.58 -4.99 8.01
CA ALA A 163 1.30 -6.15 7.55
C ALA A 163 2.81 -6.05 7.74
N GLU A 164 3.42 -7.21 7.91
CA GLU A 164 4.86 -7.40 7.80
C GLU A 164 5.20 -7.76 6.34
N HIS A 165 6.27 -7.19 5.80
CA HIS A 165 6.80 -7.60 4.50
C HIS A 165 7.93 -8.60 4.72
N LEU A 166 7.86 -9.78 4.09
CA LEU A 166 8.92 -10.77 4.18
C LEU A 166 10.22 -10.19 3.63
N HIS A 167 11.28 -10.25 4.41
CA HIS A 167 12.58 -9.80 3.94
C HIS A 167 13.08 -10.71 2.81
N HIS A 168 13.44 -10.10 1.69
CA HIS A 168 14.10 -10.78 0.58
C HIS A 168 15.16 -9.87 -0.08
N PRO A 169 16.13 -10.46 -0.80
CA PRO A 169 17.07 -9.71 -1.65
C PRO A 169 16.34 -8.95 -2.77
N TYR A 170 17.01 -7.95 -3.34
CA TYR A 170 16.48 -7.12 -4.44
C TYR A 170 17.40 -7.21 -5.68
N GLU A 171 17.80 -8.43 -6.01
CA GLU A 171 18.81 -8.73 -7.05
C GLU A 171 18.18 -9.35 -8.30
N GLU A 172 16.86 -9.50 -8.32
CA GLU A 172 16.14 -10.05 -9.45
C GLU A 172 16.18 -9.11 -10.65
N ALA A 173 16.16 -9.69 -11.86
CA ALA A 173 16.28 -8.94 -13.11
C ALA A 173 15.25 -7.79 -13.24
N PHE A 174 14.02 -7.98 -12.76
CA PHE A 174 12.99 -6.94 -12.82
C PHE A 174 13.25 -5.76 -11.85
N HIS A 175 14.06 -5.94 -10.79
CA HIS A 175 14.55 -4.84 -9.98
C HIS A 175 15.69 -4.10 -10.70
N LEU A 176 16.61 -4.85 -11.30
CA LEU A 176 17.80 -4.31 -11.95
C LEU A 176 17.50 -3.60 -13.27
N GLU A 177 16.50 -4.05 -14.01
CA GLU A 177 16.12 -3.49 -15.32
C GLU A 177 15.09 -2.34 -15.20
N SER A 178 14.42 -2.19 -14.05
CA SER A 178 13.45 -1.12 -13.80
C SER A 178 13.96 0.30 -14.17
N PRO A 179 15.23 0.69 -13.88
CA PRO A 179 15.76 2.00 -14.25
C PRO A 179 15.64 2.35 -15.74
N VAL A 180 15.64 1.36 -16.64
CA VAL A 180 15.45 1.56 -18.09
C VAL A 180 14.05 2.10 -18.39
N GLN A 181 13.05 1.70 -17.60
CA GLN A 181 11.65 2.07 -17.78
C GLN A 181 11.27 3.35 -17.00
N ASN A 182 12.12 3.81 -16.08
CA ASN A 182 11.80 4.95 -15.22
C ASN A 182 11.42 6.23 -15.99
N PRO A 183 12.10 6.61 -17.09
CA PRO A 183 11.73 7.83 -17.82
C PRO A 183 10.29 7.82 -18.34
N SER A 184 9.82 6.69 -18.91
CA SER A 184 8.46 6.59 -19.43
C SER A 184 7.41 6.56 -18.31
N LYS A 185 7.69 5.84 -17.22
CA LYS A 185 6.84 5.82 -16.00
C LYS A 185 6.69 7.22 -15.41
N GLN A 186 7.80 7.95 -15.24
CA GLN A 186 7.77 9.30 -14.69
C GLN A 186 7.09 10.30 -15.62
N ALA A 187 7.29 10.20 -16.95
CA ALA A 187 6.57 11.05 -17.91
C ALA A 187 5.05 10.85 -17.80
N ARG A 188 4.60 9.61 -17.63
CA ARG A 188 3.17 9.29 -17.42
C ARG A 188 2.63 9.88 -16.11
N ILE A 189 3.37 9.73 -15.02
CA ILE A 189 2.98 10.29 -13.72
C ILE A 189 2.92 11.81 -13.78
N GLN A 190 3.92 12.47 -14.36
CA GLN A 190 3.96 13.94 -14.51
C GLN A 190 2.77 14.46 -15.33
N GLN A 191 2.38 13.75 -16.40
CA GLN A 191 1.19 14.10 -17.19
C GLN A 191 -0.08 14.07 -16.33
N LEU A 192 -0.24 13.06 -15.48
CA LEU A 192 -1.39 12.94 -14.59
C LEU A 192 -1.35 13.97 -13.45
N GLU A 193 -0.17 14.29 -12.93
CA GLU A 193 0.00 15.36 -11.91
C GLU A 193 -0.41 16.71 -12.49
N GLN A 194 -0.05 17.01 -13.74
CA GLN A 194 -0.49 18.23 -14.44
C GLN A 194 -2.01 18.25 -14.62
N ALA A 195 -2.63 17.13 -14.97
CA ALA A 195 -4.09 17.04 -15.08
C ALA A 195 -4.79 17.28 -13.73
N LEU A 196 -4.28 16.67 -12.65
CA LEU A 196 -4.82 16.86 -11.30
C LEU A 196 -4.78 18.33 -10.86
N ILE A 197 -3.70 19.04 -11.18
CA ILE A 197 -3.55 20.48 -10.89
C ILE A 197 -4.54 21.30 -11.74
N ALA A 198 -4.66 20.99 -13.03
CA ALA A 198 -5.51 21.73 -13.97
C ALA A 198 -7.00 21.62 -13.65
N ASP A 199 -7.46 20.43 -13.21
CA ASP A 199 -8.86 20.17 -12.87
C ASP A 199 -9.31 20.86 -11.57
N GLY A 200 -8.40 21.54 -10.87
CA GLY A 200 -8.73 22.28 -9.65
C GLY A 200 -9.30 21.37 -8.57
N VAL A 201 -8.98 20.06 -8.60
CA VAL A 201 -9.31 19.09 -7.55
C VAL A 201 -8.51 19.48 -6.31
N SER A 202 -9.01 20.50 -5.62
CA SER A 202 -8.47 20.99 -4.38
C SER A 202 -8.91 20.03 -3.29
N ALA A 203 -8.02 19.12 -2.87
CA ALA A 203 -7.96 18.61 -1.49
C ALA A 203 -9.28 18.05 -0.86
N GLY A 204 -10.33 17.82 -1.64
CA GLY A 204 -11.66 17.40 -1.19
C GLY A 204 -11.88 15.90 -1.33
N THR A 205 -11.03 15.22 -2.11
CA THR A 205 -10.90 13.77 -2.07
C THR A 205 -10.31 13.40 -0.72
N ALA A 206 -10.96 12.49 0.00
CA ALA A 206 -10.55 12.15 1.35
C ALA A 206 -9.11 11.61 1.34
N THR A 207 -8.21 12.34 1.98
CA THR A 207 -6.85 11.92 2.31
C THR A 207 -6.70 11.92 3.82
N GLY A 208 -6.34 10.78 4.38
CA GLY A 208 -6.20 10.63 5.82
C GLY A 208 -5.69 9.25 6.19
N VAL A 209 -5.40 9.08 7.47
CA VAL A 209 -5.11 7.78 8.06
C VAL A 209 -6.34 7.34 8.85
N LEU A 210 -6.86 6.16 8.53
CA LEU A 210 -7.99 5.55 9.21
C LEU A 210 -7.51 4.52 10.23
N PHE A 211 -8.12 4.59 11.40
CA PHE A 211 -8.06 3.58 12.44
C PHE A 211 -9.45 3.32 13.00
N GLY A 212 -9.73 2.06 13.28
CA GLY A 212 -10.86 1.61 14.05
C GLY A 212 -10.64 1.92 15.54
N PRO A 213 -11.71 2.08 16.34
CA PRO A 213 -11.61 2.49 17.74
C PRO A 213 -10.75 1.59 18.63
N LYS A 214 -10.57 0.32 18.26
CA LYS A 214 -9.79 -0.68 19.02
C LYS A 214 -8.43 -1.01 18.40
N GLN A 215 -8.28 -0.82 17.10
CA GLN A 215 -7.18 -1.39 16.32
C GLN A 215 -5.92 -0.52 16.34
N MET A 216 -6.06 0.78 16.62
CA MET A 216 -4.92 1.65 16.93
C MET A 216 -4.09 1.09 18.10
N GLN A 217 -4.75 0.70 19.20
CA GLN A 217 -4.06 0.15 20.37
C GLN A 217 -3.39 -1.20 20.08
N THR A 218 -3.99 -2.03 19.23
CA THR A 218 -3.41 -3.32 18.82
C THR A 218 -2.17 -3.14 17.95
N LEU A 219 -2.25 -2.29 16.91
CA LEU A 219 -1.07 -1.96 16.08
C LEU A 219 0.04 -1.35 16.92
N PHE A 220 -0.31 -0.35 17.75
CA PHE A 220 0.64 0.36 18.60
C PHE A 220 1.31 -0.60 19.57
N GLY A 221 0.51 -1.47 20.23
CA GLY A 221 1.02 -2.49 21.13
C GLY A 221 1.96 -3.48 20.42
N HIS A 222 1.64 -3.95 19.21
CA HIS A 222 2.53 -4.85 18.48
C HIS A 222 3.82 -4.16 18.04
N ILE A 223 3.73 -2.97 17.45
CA ILE A 223 4.91 -2.22 17.02
C ILE A 223 5.81 -1.89 18.20
N GLN A 224 5.23 -1.37 19.29
CA GLN A 224 5.97 -1.00 20.49
C GLN A 224 6.60 -2.22 21.17
N ASN A 225 5.79 -3.22 21.51
CA ASN A 225 6.24 -4.31 22.36
C ASN A 225 7.15 -5.31 21.63
N HIS A 226 6.95 -5.50 20.32
CA HIS A 226 7.68 -6.53 19.58
C HIS A 226 8.87 -5.99 18.79
N TYR A 227 8.76 -4.78 18.22
CA TYR A 227 9.84 -4.25 17.39
C TYR A 227 10.60 -3.09 18.03
N LEU A 228 9.91 -2.08 18.57
CA LEU A 228 10.59 -0.89 19.11
C LEU A 228 11.41 -1.20 20.36
N LEU A 229 10.91 -2.07 21.24
CA LEU A 229 11.71 -2.54 22.38
C LEU A 229 13.01 -3.24 21.94
N ALA A 230 13.02 -3.90 20.78
CA ALA A 230 14.19 -4.57 20.23
C ALA A 230 15.12 -3.62 19.45
N GLN A 231 14.60 -2.50 18.93
CA GLN A 231 15.32 -1.53 18.11
C GLN A 231 14.90 -0.08 18.43
N PRO A 232 15.24 0.44 19.62
CA PRO A 232 14.73 1.72 20.11
C PRO A 232 15.12 2.90 19.20
N ASP A 233 16.30 2.85 18.60
CA ASP A 233 16.82 3.94 17.75
C ASP A 233 16.28 3.89 16.30
N ALA A 234 15.51 2.86 15.92
CA ALA A 234 15.05 2.68 14.54
C ALA A 234 14.10 3.80 14.09
N LEU A 235 13.25 4.30 14.99
CA LEU A 235 12.35 5.41 14.67
C LEU A 235 13.10 6.71 14.48
N ASP A 236 13.97 7.08 15.41
CA ASP A 236 14.72 8.34 15.36
C ASP A 236 15.58 8.44 14.10
N ALA A 237 16.20 7.30 13.71
CA ALA A 237 16.97 7.19 12.48
C ALA A 237 16.13 7.34 11.20
N GLU A 238 14.87 6.90 11.21
CA GLU A 238 13.96 7.08 10.06
C GLU A 238 13.32 8.46 10.04
N ILE A 239 12.91 9.02 11.19
CA ILE A 239 12.36 10.38 11.30
C ILE A 239 13.39 11.40 10.78
N SER A 240 14.65 11.27 11.21
CA SER A 240 15.74 12.19 10.85
C SER A 240 16.13 12.15 9.37
N ARG A 241 15.62 11.19 8.59
CA ARG A 241 15.83 11.13 7.13
C ARG A 241 14.70 11.75 6.33
N VAL A 242 13.55 12.00 6.96
CA VAL A 242 12.37 12.60 6.32
C VAL A 242 12.28 14.10 6.59
N GLY A 243 12.88 14.57 7.70
CA GLY A 243 13.09 15.99 8.00
C GLY A 243 14.30 16.58 7.27
#